data_AF-A0A7J9Q4P3-F1
#
_entry.id   AF-A0A7J9Q4P3-F1
#
_cell.length_a   1.000
_cell.length_b   1.000
_cell.length_c   1.000
_cell.angle_alpha   90.00
_cell.angle_beta   90.00
_cell.angle_gamma   90.00
#
_symmetry.space_group_name_H-M   'P 1'
#
loop_
_entity.id
_entity.type
_entity.pdbx_description
1 polymer ?
#
loop_
_entity_poly.entity_id
_entity_poly.type
_entity_poly.pdbx_seq_one_letter_code
_entity_poly.pdbx_strand_id
1 'polypeptide(L)' 'MNSPIVLNPKGRAVSVTSTIAWSVCLVMLILKGDWSIGPILLAVLFTLLLALSGVRLYQEWVDDGEWLD' A
#
# COMPACT_ATOMS: atom_id res chain seq x y z
N MET A 1 -24.87 10.65 -14.29
CA MET A 1 -24.63 9.40 -15.05
C MET A 1 -23.48 8.73 -14.35
N ASN A 2 -23.77 7.93 -13.32
CA ASN A 2 -22.74 7.35 -12.46
C ASN A 2 -22.19 6.13 -13.21
N SER A 3 -20.92 6.20 -13.60
CA SER A 3 -20.20 5.06 -14.17
C SER A 3 -20.36 3.88 -13.21
N PRO A 4 -20.61 2.65 -13.71
CA PRO A 4 -20.60 1.48 -12.85
C PRO A 4 -19.20 1.38 -12.26
N ILE A 5 -19.08 1.59 -10.94
CA ILE A 5 -17.88 1.28 -10.18
C ILE A 5 -17.77 -0.25 -10.27
N VAL A 6 -17.02 -0.71 -11.26
CA VAL A 6 -16.67 -2.12 -11.41
C VAL A 6 -15.79 -2.43 -10.20
N LEU A 7 -16.36 -3.07 -9.19
CA LEU A 7 -15.62 -3.74 -8.12
C LEU A 7 -14.50 -4.54 -8.78
N ASN A 8 -13.27 -4.08 -8.61
CA ASN A 8 -12.11 -4.74 -9.21
C ASN A 8 -11.43 -5.59 -8.13
N PRO A 9 -11.88 -6.84 -7.90
CA PRO A 9 -11.30 -7.71 -6.87
C PRO A 9 -9.80 -7.93 -7.08
N LYS A 10 -9.33 -7.81 -8.33
CA LYS A 10 -7.90 -7.87 -8.67
C LYS A 10 -7.15 -6.64 -8.14
N GLY A 11 -7.77 -5.46 -8.15
CA GLY A 11 -7.20 -4.22 -7.61
C GLY A 11 -6.94 -4.30 -6.10
N ARG A 12 -7.94 -4.81 -5.36
CA ARG A 12 -7.83 -5.01 -3.91
C ARG A 12 -6.76 -6.02 -3.52
N ALA A 13 -6.72 -7.16 -4.20
CA ALA A 13 -5.68 -8.17 -3.99
C ALA A 13 -4.28 -7.59 -4.25
N VAL A 14 -4.12 -6.77 -5.28
CA VAL A 14 -2.85 -6.11 -5.60
C VAL A 14 -2.46 -5.09 -4.52
N SER A 15 -3.41 -4.30 -4.01
CA SER A 15 -3.13 -3.29 -2.97
C SER A 15 -2.74 -3.90 -1.63
N VAL A 16 -3.41 -5.00 -1.24
CA VAL A 16 -3.02 -5.79 -0.05
C VAL A 16 -1.63 -6.40 -0.25
N THR A 17 -1.39 -7.04 -1.40
CA THR A 17 -0.12 -7.71 -1.69
C THR A 17 1.04 -6.71 -1.77
N SER A 18 0.84 -5.53 -2.35
CA SER A 18 1.86 -4.48 -2.39
C SER A 18 2.19 -3.96 -0.99
N THR A 19 1.19 -3.76 -0.15
CA THR A 19 1.39 -3.36 1.25
C THR A 19 2.28 -4.36 1.98
N ILE A 20 1.98 -5.66 1.85
CA ILE A 20 2.78 -6.74 2.45
C ILE A 20 4.21 -6.72 1.91
N ALA A 21 4.39 -6.61 0.59
CA ALA A 21 5.71 -6.60 -0.04
C ALA A 21 6.58 -5.46 0.48
N TRP A 22 6.06 -4.23 0.55
CA TRP A 22 6.81 -3.08 1.05
C TRP A 22 7.13 -3.20 2.54
N SER A 23 6.23 -3.75 3.35
CA SER A 23 6.50 -4.04 4.77
C SER A 23 7.64 -5.04 4.95
N VAL A 24 7.66 -6.13 4.15
CA VAL A 24 8.73 -7.13 4.20
C VAL A 24 10.07 -6.50 3.80
N CYS A 25 10.10 -5.70 2.73
CA CYS A 25 11.32 -5.00 2.31
C CYS A 25 11.83 -4.03 3.38
N LEU A 26 10.94 -3.30 4.05
CA LEU A 26 11.31 -2.41 5.15
C LEU A 26 11.92 -3.19 6.32
N VAL A 27 11.28 -4.29 6.73
CA VAL A 27 11.79 -5.15 7.81
C VAL A 27 13.14 -5.74 7.46
N MET A 28 13.34 -6.25 6.25
CA MET A 28 14.64 -6.76 5.80
C MET A 28 15.73 -5.69 5.85
N LEU A 29 15.39 -4.45 5.52
CA LEU A 29 16.32 -3.33 5.55
C LEU A 29 16.70 -2.94 6.98
N ILE A 30 15.73 -2.96 7.90
CA ILE A 30 15.97 -2.76 9.36
C ILE A 30 16.86 -3.88 9.91
N LEU A 31 16.58 -5.15 9.56
CA LEU A 31 17.35 -6.31 10.02
C LEU A 31 18.79 -6.32 9.50
N LYS A 32 19.03 -5.76 8.31
CA LYS A 32 20.39 -5.59 7.77
C LYS A 32 21.24 -4.66 8.66
N GLY A 33 20.62 -3.72 9.38
CA GLY A 33 21.29 -2.85 10.34
C GLY A 33 22.28 -1.84 9.74
N ASP A 34 22.32 -1.72 8.41
CA ASP A 34 23.14 -0.76 7.69
C ASP A 34 22.34 0.53 7.50
N TRP A 35 22.74 1.58 8.23
CA TRP A 35 22.09 2.90 8.25
C TRP A 35 22.91 3.95 7.51
N SER A 36 23.55 3.55 6.42
CA SER A 36 24.14 4.50 5.47
C SER A 36 23.05 5.30 4.72
N ILE A 37 23.46 6.37 4.03
CA ILE A 37 22.54 7.29 3.33
C ILE A 37 21.63 6.56 2.33
N GLY A 38 22.16 5.55 1.62
CA GLY A 38 21.40 4.77 0.63
C GLY A 38 20.22 3.99 1.25
N PRO A 39 20.48 3.08 2.20
CA PRO A 39 19.43 2.37 2.95
C PRO A 39 18.42 3.31 3.62
N ILE A 40 18.86 4.45 4.18
CA ILE A 40 17.94 5.46 4.76
C ILE A 40 16.97 5.99 3.69
N LEU A 41 17.48 6.38 2.51
CA LEU A 41 16.63 6.82 1.39
C LEU A 41 15.66 5.72 0.95
N LEU A 42 16.13 4.47 0.91
CA LEU A 42 15.28 3.32 0.56
C LEU A 42 14.18 3.07 1.61
N ALA A 43 14.48 3.23 2.90
CA ALA A 43 13.50 3.12 3.99
C ALA A 43 12.40 4.18 3.87
N VAL A 44 12.79 5.42 3.56
CA VAL A 44 11.84 6.52 3.30
C VAL A 44 10.96 6.18 2.10
N LEU A 45 11.53 5.67 1.01
CA LEU A 45 10.77 5.27 -0.18
C LEU A 45 9.75 4.17 0.13
N PHE A 46 10.16 3.11 0.84
CA PHE A 46 9.23 2.05 1.26
C PHE A 46 8.12 2.58 2.17
N THR A 47 8.45 3.51 3.06
CA THR A 47 7.45 4.15 3.93
C THR A 47 6.43 4.95 3.12
N LEU A 48 6.87 5.71 2.10
CA LEU A 48 5.97 6.42 1.19
C LEU A 48 5.09 5.46 0.38
N LEU A 49 5.64 4.35 -0.12
CA LEU A 49 4.89 3.33 -0.84
C LEU A 49 3.85 2.65 0.05
N LEU A 50 4.15 2.43 1.33
CA LEU A 50 3.19 1.95 2.32
C LEU A 50 2.07 2.96 2.55
N ALA A 51 2.39 4.25 2.68
CA ALA A 51 1.38 5.30 2.82
C ALA A 51 0.44 5.34 1.60
N LEU A 52 0.99 5.27 0.38
CA LEU A 52 0.19 5.24 -0.85
C LEU A 52 -0.68 3.99 -0.95
N SER A 53 -0.15 2.82 -0.56
CA SER A 53 -0.92 1.57 -0.53
C SER A 53 -2.04 1.64 0.51
N GLY A 54 -1.79 2.27 1.66
CA GLY A 54 -2.79 2.53 2.70
C GLY A 54 -3.89 3.47 2.24
N VAL A 55 -3.56 4.57 1.56
CA VAL A 55 -4.55 5.48 0.96
C VAL A 55 -5.43 4.74 -0.03
N ARG A 56 -4.85 3.88 -0.88
CA ARG A 56 -5.60 3.07 -1.84
C ARG A 56 -6.53 2.06 -1.16
N LEU A 57 -6.05 1.38 -0.11
CA LEU A 57 -6.90 0.48 0.69
C LEU A 57 -8.04 1.23 1.38
N TYR A 58 -7.78 2.43 1.87
CA TYR A 58 -8.81 3.28 2.46
C TYR A 58 -9.86 3.73 1.44
N GLN A 59 -9.44 4.14 0.24
CA GLN A 59 -10.35 4.46 -0.86
C GLN A 59 -11.22 3.25 -1.22
N GLU A 60 -10.62 2.07 -1.40
CA GLU A 60 -11.36 0.84 -1.66
C GLU A 60 -12.35 0.50 -0.53
N TRP A 61 -12.01 0.77 0.73
CA TRP A 61 -12.89 0.53 1.87
C TRP A 61 -14.04 1.54 1.99
N VAL A 62 -13.78 2.82 1.71
CA VAL A 62 -14.80 3.88 1.69
C VAL A 62 -15.75 3.71 0.49
N ASP A 63 -15.23 3.36 -0.68
CA ASP A 63 -16.03 3.09 -1.88
C ASP A 63 -16.90 1.82 -1.70
N ASP A 64 -16.41 0.79 -1.01
CA ASP A 64 -17.24 -0.36 -0.58
C ASP A 64 -18.33 0.05 0.44
N GLY A 65 -18.13 1.17 1.17
CA GLY A 65 -19.07 1.72 2.15
C GLY A 65 -20.24 2.50 1.54
N GLU A 66 -20.04 3.17 0.40
CA GLU A 66 -21.13 3.80 -0.39
C GLU A 66 -22.12 2.79 -0.97
N TRP A 67 -21.78 1.49 -1.00
CA TRP A 67 -22.66 0.42 -1.48
C TRP A 67 -23.59 -0.14 -0.38
N LEU A 68 -23.37 0.21 0.90
CA LEU A 68 -24.15 -0.26 2.04
C LEU A 68 -25.23 0.72 2.52
N ASP A 69 -25.30 1.92 1.95
CA ASP A 69 -26.40 2.89 2.08
C ASP A 69 -27.34 2.83 0.85
#